data_AF-X1UFB9-F1
#
_entry.id   AF-X1UFB9-F1
#
_cell.length_a   1.000
_cell.length_b   1.000
_cell.length_c   1.000
_cell.angle_alpha   90.00
_cell.angle_beta   90.00
_cell.angle_gamma   90.00
#
_symmetry.space_group_name_H-M   'P 1'
#
loop_
_entity.id
_entity.type
_entity.pdbx_description
1 polymer ?
#
loop_
_entity_poly.entity_id
_entity_poly.type
_entity_poly.pdbx_seq_one_letter_code
_entity_poly.pdbx_strand_id
1 'polypeptide(L)'
;MFRVKRKMAIDISFNRKFPRPKILDRYIISEVLSFVALTASALTIMLIVRTLFELTDMLINERVAWPYIIKLLVYRLPAFLVLTFPMSLLASSELAIGRLSTDGEIT
;
A
#
# COMPACT_ATOMS: atom_id res chain seq x y z
N MET A 1 -5.92 47.42 -42.01
CA MET A 1 -6.46 46.22 -41.33
C MET A 1 -5.33 45.20 -41.21
N PHE A 2 -5.10 44.65 -40.00
CA PHE A 2 -4.20 43.52 -39.67
C PHE A 2 -2.66 43.71 -39.68
N ARG A 3 -2.11 44.30 -38.61
CA ARG A 3 -0.71 44.08 -38.21
C ARG A 3 -0.52 43.94 -36.69
N VAL A 4 -1.33 43.11 -36.03
CA VAL A 4 -1.13 42.78 -34.59
C VAL A 4 -1.70 41.38 -34.31
N LYS A 5 -0.95 40.29 -34.54
CA LYS A 5 -1.38 38.95 -34.06
C LYS A 5 -0.33 37.82 -34.14
N ARG A 6 0.96 38.06 -33.86
CA ARG A 6 1.93 36.95 -33.98
C ARG A 6 3.16 36.97 -33.06
N LYS A 7 3.05 37.49 -31.84
CA LYS A 7 4.13 37.37 -30.82
C LYS A 7 3.69 36.87 -29.44
N MET A 8 2.44 36.44 -29.28
CA MET A 8 1.92 36.01 -27.98
C MET A 8 1.14 34.71 -28.14
N ALA A 9 1.86 33.66 -28.50
CA ALA A 9 1.34 32.31 -28.42
C ALA A 9 2.52 31.37 -28.17
N ILE A 10 2.70 31.03 -26.88
CA ILE A 10 3.06 29.67 -26.46
C ILE A 10 4.55 29.33 -26.61
N ASP A 11 5.38 29.99 -25.79
CA ASP A 11 6.47 29.28 -25.12
C ASP A 11 5.85 28.59 -23.90
N ILE A 12 5.36 27.36 -24.09
CA ILE A 12 5.12 26.45 -22.97
C ILE A 12 6.28 25.47 -23.03
N SER A 13 7.48 25.94 -22.65
CA SER A 13 8.61 25.06 -22.38
C SER A 13 8.31 24.27 -21.11
N PHE A 14 7.56 23.19 -21.29
CA PHE A 14 7.22 22.23 -20.25
C PHE A 14 8.42 21.33 -19.97
N ASN A 15 9.46 21.92 -19.39
CA ASN A 15 10.66 21.21 -18.98
C ASN A 15 10.37 20.33 -17.77
N ARG A 16 9.73 19.17 -17.99
CA ARG A 16 9.67 18.09 -16.99
C ARG A 16 11.03 17.41 -16.90
N LYS A 17 11.99 18.06 -16.23
CA LYS A 17 13.09 17.32 -15.63
C LYS A 17 12.48 16.52 -14.48
N PHE A 18 12.18 15.24 -14.71
CA PHE A 18 11.91 14.31 -13.62
C PHE A 18 13.13 14.34 -12.69
N PRO A 19 12.98 14.80 -11.44
CA PRO A 19 14.11 14.84 -10.51
C PRO A 19 14.56 13.40 -10.25
N ARG A 20 15.87 13.18 -10.30
CA ARG A 20 16.43 11.88 -9.86
C ARG A 20 16.16 11.75 -8.36
N PRO A 21 15.73 10.57 -7.87
CA PRO A 21 15.50 10.35 -6.46
C PRO A 21 16.79 10.67 -5.71
N LYS A 22 16.70 11.57 -4.73
CA LYS A 22 17.82 11.92 -3.86
C LYS A 22 18.08 10.76 -2.90
N ILE A 23 19.26 10.76 -2.27
CA ILE A 23 19.67 9.72 -1.31
C ILE A 23 18.64 9.58 -0.18
N LEU A 24 18.10 10.73 0.28
CA LEU A 24 17.06 10.78 1.31
C LEU A 24 15.74 10.13 0.85
N ASP A 25 15.29 10.41 -0.39
CA ASP A 25 14.06 9.80 -0.93
C ASP A 25 14.17 8.28 -0.95
N ARG A 26 15.33 7.75 -1.35
CA ARG A 26 15.59 6.31 -1.37
C ARG A 26 15.56 5.70 0.03
N TYR A 27 16.12 6.40 1.02
CA TYR A 27 16.13 5.95 2.41
C TYR A 27 14.73 5.88 3.00
N ILE A 28 13.94 6.95 2.84
CA ILE A 28 12.55 6.99 3.31
C ILE A 28 11.72 5.90 2.62
N ILE A 29 11.88 5.71 1.31
CA ILE A 29 11.17 4.66 0.59
C ILE A 29 11.54 3.27 1.12
N SER A 30 12.82 2.97 1.38
CA SER A 30 13.18 1.65 1.92
C SER A 30 12.69 1.44 3.34
N GLU A 31 12.66 2.51 4.14
CA GLU A 31 12.17 2.48 5.51
C GLU A 31 10.67 2.21 5.56
N VAL A 32 9.90 2.98 4.81
CA VAL A 32 8.44 2.80 4.67
C VAL A 32 8.16 1.41 4.11
N LEU A 33 8.87 0.94 3.09
CA LEU A 33 8.60 -0.37 2.49
C LEU A 33 8.81 -1.52 3.50
N SER A 34 9.80 -1.41 4.39
CA SER A 34 10.00 -2.37 5.49
C SER A 34 8.81 -2.37 6.46
N PHE A 35 8.33 -1.19 6.85
CA PHE A 35 7.17 -1.06 7.73
C PHE A 35 5.87 -1.50 7.05
N VAL A 36 5.69 -1.27 5.74
CA VAL A 36 4.55 -1.78 4.95
C VAL A 36 4.52 -3.29 4.99
N ALA A 37 5.66 -3.97 4.76
CA ALA A 37 5.72 -5.42 4.80
C ALA A 37 5.32 -5.96 6.19
N LEU A 38 5.83 -5.34 7.26
CA LEU A 38 5.54 -5.73 8.63
C LEU A 38 4.06 -5.52 8.98
N THR A 39 3.52 -4.33 8.73
CA THR A 39 2.12 -3.99 8.99
C THR A 39 1.14 -4.77 8.11
N ALA A 40 1.44 -4.95 6.82
CA ALA A 40 0.63 -5.78 5.91
C ALA A 40 0.58 -7.23 6.39
N SER A 41 1.71 -7.79 6.84
CA SER A 41 1.74 -9.16 7.36
C SER A 41 0.88 -9.30 8.63
N ALA A 42 1.00 -8.36 9.57
CA ALA A 42 0.22 -8.35 10.81
C ALA A 42 -1.30 -8.24 10.52
N LEU A 43 -1.70 -7.31 9.66
CA LEU A 43 -3.10 -7.13 9.25
C LEU A 43 -3.64 -8.36 8.51
N THR A 44 -2.84 -8.95 7.62
CA THR A 44 -3.25 -10.13 6.85
C THR A 44 -3.42 -11.35 7.76
N ILE A 45 -2.51 -11.57 8.73
CA ILE A 45 -2.65 -12.63 9.75
C ILE A 45 -3.93 -12.43 10.56
N MET A 46 -4.21 -11.21 10.99
CA MET A 46 -5.44 -10.89 11.72
C MET A 46 -6.71 -11.26 10.93
N LEU A 47 -6.74 -10.95 9.62
CA LEU A 47 -7.87 -11.32 8.74
C LEU A 47 -7.97 -12.83 8.49
N ILE A 48 -6.84 -13.53 8.37
CA ILE A 48 -6.81 -14.99 8.21
C ILE A 48 -7.43 -15.65 9.43
N VAL A 49 -7.07 -15.24 10.65
CA VAL A 49 -7.64 -15.80 11.89
C VAL A 49 -9.17 -15.69 11.89
N ARG A 50 -9.70 -14.50 11.55
CA ARG A 50 -11.15 -14.31 11.41
C ARG A 50 -11.76 -15.29 10.39
N THR A 51 -11.10 -15.45 9.24
CA THR A 51 -11.58 -16.32 8.17
C THR A 51 -11.54 -17.79 8.59
N LEU A 52 -10.55 -18.22 9.35
CA LEU A 52 -10.47 -19.58 9.87
C LEU A 52 -11.64 -19.91 10.80
N PHE A 53 -12.09 -18.96 11.63
CA PHE A 53 -13.30 -19.15 12.44
C PHE A 53 -14.55 -19.30 11.56
N GLU A 54 -14.73 -18.43 10.56
CA GLU A 54 -15.86 -18.52 9.60
C GLU A 54 -15.87 -19.88 8.87
N LEU A 55 -14.70 -20.33 8.40
CA LEU A 55 -14.55 -21.60 7.69
C LEU A 55 -14.79 -22.82 8.59
N THR A 56 -14.39 -22.75 9.85
CA THR A 56 -14.59 -23.84 10.83
C THR A 56 -16.05 -23.97 11.20
N ASP A 57 -16.76 -22.85 11.34
CA ASP A 57 -18.20 -22.84 11.59
C ASP A 57 -18.97 -23.45 10.41
N MET A 58 -18.58 -23.13 9.17
CA MET A 58 -19.10 -23.79 7.96
C MET A 58 -18.77 -25.29 7.92
N LEU A 59 -17.57 -25.70 8.34
CA LEU A 59 -17.19 -27.12 8.36
C LEU A 59 -18.07 -27.95 9.31
N ILE A 60 -18.35 -27.41 10.49
CA ILE A 60 -19.11 -28.11 11.55
C ILE A 60 -20.60 -28.14 11.21
N ASN A 61 -21.18 -27.02 10.77
CA ASN A 61 -22.63 -26.90 10.57
C ASN A 61 -23.12 -27.40 9.21
N GLU A 62 -22.33 -27.22 8.14
CA GLU A 62 -22.76 -27.46 6.75
C GLU A 62 -22.15 -28.74 6.13
N ARG A 63 -21.34 -29.50 6.88
CA ARG A 63 -20.62 -30.72 6.44
C ARG A 63 -19.88 -30.58 5.10
N VAL A 64 -19.25 -29.44 4.87
CA VAL A 64 -18.47 -29.16 3.65
C VAL A 64 -17.16 -29.94 3.68
N ALA A 65 -16.76 -30.56 2.55
CA ALA A 65 -15.51 -31.31 2.49
C ALA A 65 -14.27 -30.39 2.56
N TRP A 66 -13.27 -30.79 3.36
CA TRP A 66 -11.97 -30.11 3.57
C TRP A 66 -11.29 -29.45 2.35
N PRO A 67 -11.21 -30.09 1.17
CA PRO A 67 -10.54 -29.48 0.02
C PRO A 67 -11.21 -28.19 -0.48
N TYR A 68 -12.53 -28.05 -0.30
CA TYR A 68 -13.24 -26.83 -0.70
C TYR A 68 -12.91 -25.65 0.21
N ILE A 69 -12.66 -25.92 1.50
CA ILE A 69 -12.28 -24.91 2.50
C ILE A 69 -10.92 -24.30 2.17
N ILE A 70 -9.93 -25.13 1.85
CA ILE A 70 -8.60 -24.67 1.45
C ILE A 70 -8.70 -23.82 0.19
N LYS A 71 -9.49 -24.26 -0.79
CA LYS A 71 -9.71 -23.50 -2.04
C LYS A 71 -10.39 -22.15 -1.77
N LEU A 72 -11.35 -22.10 -0.85
CA LEU A 72 -12.01 -20.86 -0.45
C LEU A 72 -11.04 -19.91 0.27
N LEU A 73 -10.19 -20.44 1.16
CA LEU A 73 -9.16 -19.67 1.84
C LEU A 73 -8.19 -19.03 0.85
N VAL A 74 -7.69 -19.81 -0.13
CA VAL A 74 -6.81 -19.30 -1.19
C VAL A 74 -7.48 -18.23 -2.05
N TYR A 75 -8.77 -18.36 -2.38
CA TYR A 75 -9.49 -17.31 -3.12
C TYR A 75 -9.73 -16.04 -2.32
N ARG A 76 -9.76 -16.12 -0.98
CA ARG A 76 -9.96 -14.94 -0.12
C ARG A 76 -8.69 -14.15 0.13
N LEU A 77 -7.53 -14.80 0.15
CA LEU A 77 -6.22 -14.16 0.32
C LEU A 77 -5.97 -12.97 -0.62
N PRO A 78 -6.16 -13.06 -1.96
CA PRO A 78 -5.94 -11.92 -2.84
C PRO A 78 -6.91 -10.76 -2.57
N ALA A 79 -8.15 -11.05 -2.17
CA ALA A 79 -9.12 -10.01 -1.79
C ALA A 79 -8.68 -9.26 -0.52
N PHE A 80 -8.12 -9.99 0.46
CA PHE A 80 -7.57 -9.36 1.66
C PHE A 80 -6.36 -8.50 1.35
N LEU A 81 -5.44 -8.96 0.50
CA LEU A 81 -4.26 -8.19 0.11
C LEU A 81 -4.62 -6.86 -0.55
N VAL A 82 -5.65 -6.82 -1.41
CA VAL A 82 -6.11 -5.57 -2.03
C VAL A 82 -6.60 -4.56 -0.99
N LEU A 83 -7.22 -5.03 0.09
CA LEU A 83 -7.72 -4.17 1.18
C LEU A 83 -6.63 -3.79 2.17
N THR A 84 -5.75 -4.73 2.55
CA THR A 84 -4.68 -4.49 3.51
C THR A 84 -3.54 -3.68 2.93
N PHE A 85 -3.38 -3.66 1.60
CA PHE A 85 -2.33 -2.86 0.95
C PHE A 85 -2.43 -1.36 1.26
N PRO A 86 -3.55 -0.65 0.99
CA PRO A 86 -3.67 0.75 1.37
C PRO A 86 -3.67 0.97 2.89
N MET A 87 -4.26 0.05 3.67
CA MET A 87 -4.30 0.19 5.13
C MET A 87 -2.92 0.06 5.77
N SER A 88 -2.11 -0.90 5.33
CA SER A 88 -0.71 -1.08 5.77
C SER A 88 0.16 0.09 5.36
N LEU A 89 -0.09 0.69 4.18
CA LEU A 89 0.60 1.91 3.77
C LEU A 89 0.35 3.07 4.74
N LEU A 90 -0.89 3.25 5.19
CA LEU A 90 -1.23 4.27 6.19
C LEU A 90 -0.54 3.98 7.53
N ALA A 91 -0.71 2.77 8.06
CA ALA A 91 -0.10 2.37 9.33
C ALA A 91 1.44 2.47 9.30
N SER A 92 2.05 2.04 8.20
CA SER A 92 3.47 2.15 7.96
C SER A 92 3.95 3.59 7.89
N SER A 93 3.18 4.49 7.28
CA SER A 93 3.56 5.91 7.20
C SER A 93 3.59 6.54 8.58
N GLU A 94 2.64 6.19 9.45
CA GLU A 94 2.59 6.64 10.84
C GLU A 94 3.81 6.13 11.64
N LEU A 95 4.13 4.85 11.51
CA LEU A 95 5.31 4.25 12.17
C LEU A 95 6.62 4.84 11.65
N ALA A 96 6.76 5.04 10.34
CA ALA A 96 7.96 5.61 9.74
C ALA A 96 8.18 7.05 10.23
N ILE A 97 7.13 7.88 10.25
CA ILE A 97 7.23 9.24 10.78
C ILE A 97 7.59 9.21 12.26
N GLY A 98 6.96 8.33 13.06
CA GLY A 98 7.28 8.16 14.47
C GLY A 98 8.75 7.80 14.71
N ARG A 99 9.29 6.86 13.93
CA ARG A 99 10.70 6.47 14.00
C ARG A 99 11.64 7.63 13.62
N LEU A 100 11.40 8.27 12.48
CA LEU A 100 12.23 9.38 11.99
C LEU A 100 12.19 10.61 12.92
N SER A 101 11.04 10.86 13.55
CA SER A 101 10.89 11.91 14.58
C SER A 101 11.63 11.55 15.87
N THR A 102 11.65 10.27 16.27
CA THR A 102 12.36 9.81 17.48
C THR A 102 13.88 9.90 17.29
N ASP A 103 14.36 9.61 16.08
CA ASP A 103 15.77 9.70 15.72
C ASP A 103 16.23 11.17 15.52
N GLY A 104 15.32 12.15 15.63
CA GLY A 104 15.62 13.57 15.43
C GLY A 104 15.92 13.94 13.97
N GLU A 105 15.72 13.02 13.01
CA GLU A 105 16.04 13.25 11.58
C GLU A 105 15.10 14.25 10.91
N ILE A 106 13.93 14.52 11.50
CA ILE A 106 12.90 15.46 10.99
C ILE A 106 12.73 16.69 11.91
N THR A 107 13.60 16.86 12.91
CA THR A 107 13.63 18.10 13.74
C THR A 107 14.51 19.15 13.08
#